data_AF-A0A2D4TZT7-F1
#
_entry.id   AF-A0A2D4TZT7-F1
#
_cell.length_a   1.000
_cell.length_b   1.000
_cell.length_c   1.000
_cell.angle_alpha   90.00
_cell.angle_beta   90.00
_cell.angle_gamma   90.00
#
_symmetry.space_group_name_H-M   'P 1'
#
loop_
_entity.id
_entity.type
_entity.pdbx_description
1 polymer ?
#
loop_
_entity_poly.entity_id
_entity_poly.type
_entity_poly.pdbx_seq_one_letter_code
_entity_poly.pdbx_strand_id
1 'polypeptide(L)'
;TELNRLQKQHEDLQQQHAEAAAKVASLQEKEQTWLQEKAALSASLITQQQLWQTFSTVNAISTPPRYAKGEDVIVIDAEHALYDRIGQVERCVKKRDGSVKYSVSFDGETYTLPDRILRLA
;
A
#
# COMPACT_ATOMS: atom_id res chain seq x y z
N THR A 1 -11.11 -32.82 68.59
CA THR A 1 -11.60 -31.49 69.03
C THR A 1 -11.97 -30.68 67.81
N GLU A 2 -13.09 -29.96 67.85
CA GLU A 2 -13.54 -29.08 66.74
C GLU A 2 -12.51 -28.00 66.38
N LEU A 3 -11.70 -27.58 67.35
CA LEU A 3 -10.60 -26.63 67.15
C LEU A 3 -9.62 -27.08 66.06
N ASN A 4 -9.15 -28.34 66.11
CA ASN A 4 -8.23 -28.88 65.11
C ASN A 4 -8.84 -28.95 63.71
N ARG A 5 -10.17 -29.16 63.63
CA ARG A 5 -10.89 -29.19 62.35
C ARG A 5 -10.98 -27.78 61.75
N LEU A 6 -11.34 -26.79 62.55
CA LEU A 6 -11.40 -25.39 62.13
C LEU A 6 -10.03 -24.86 61.71
N GLN A 7 -8.97 -25.24 62.45
CA GLN A 7 -7.60 -24.83 62.16
C GLN A 7 -7.12 -25.38 60.81
N LYS A 8 -7.41 -26.65 60.52
CA LYS A 8 -7.13 -27.25 59.21
C LYS A 8 -7.92 -26.59 58.08
N GLN A 9 -9.20 -26.30 58.30
CA GLN A 9 -10.01 -25.60 57.30
C GLN A 9 -9.48 -24.19 57.01
N HIS A 10 -8.98 -23.47 58.02
CA HIS A 10 -8.37 -22.16 57.84
C HIS A 10 -7.07 -22.25 57.02
N GLU A 11 -6.20 -23.22 57.33
CA GLU A 11 -4.97 -23.47 56.56
C GLU A 11 -5.28 -23.80 55.10
N ASP A 12 -6.26 -24.69 54.85
CA ASP A 12 -6.69 -25.05 53.49
C ASP A 12 -7.24 -23.83 52.73
N LEU A 13 -8.03 -22.97 53.39
CA LEU A 13 -8.59 -21.76 52.77
C LEU A 13 -7.51 -20.71 52.47
N GLN A 14 -6.53 -20.57 53.37
CA GLN A 14 -5.41 -19.66 53.20
C GLN A 14 -4.51 -20.11 52.04
N GLN A 15 -4.27 -21.42 51.91
CA GLN A 15 -3.57 -22.03 50.79
C GLN A 15 -4.30 -21.75 49.46
N GLN A 16 -5.61 -22.00 49.42
CA GLN A 16 -6.44 -21.74 48.23
C GLN A 16 -6.44 -20.26 47.84
N HIS A 17 -6.48 -19.36 48.82
CA HIS A 17 -6.42 -17.92 48.56
C HIS A 17 -5.06 -17.51 47.98
N ALA A 18 -3.96 -18.04 48.51
CA ALA A 18 -2.62 -17.79 47.98
C ALA A 18 -2.47 -18.29 46.53
N GLU A 19 -2.98 -19.49 46.23
CA GLU A 19 -2.98 -20.05 44.87
C GLU A 19 -3.84 -19.25 43.91
N ALA A 20 -5.03 -18.81 44.35
CA ALA A 20 -5.90 -17.95 43.55
C ALA A 20 -5.25 -16.60 43.26
N ALA A 21 -4.62 -15.97 44.25
CA ALA A 21 -3.90 -14.71 44.09
C ALA A 21 -2.73 -14.85 43.09
N ALA A 22 -1.96 -15.94 43.16
CA ALA A 22 -0.89 -16.21 42.20
C ALA A 22 -1.43 -16.39 40.76
N LYS A 23 -2.56 -17.07 40.60
CA LYS A 23 -3.22 -17.23 39.29
C LYS A 23 -3.71 -15.89 38.74
N VAL A 24 -4.31 -15.04 39.56
CA VAL A 24 -4.76 -13.70 39.15
C VAL A 24 -3.58 -12.85 38.71
N ALA A 25 -2.47 -12.83 39.48
CA ALA A 25 -1.27 -12.10 39.10
C ALA A 25 -0.71 -12.57 37.75
N SER A 26 -0.63 -13.88 37.52
CA SER A 26 -0.18 -14.44 36.24
C SER A 26 -1.12 -14.08 35.07
N LEU A 27 -2.43 -14.06 35.30
CA LEU A 27 -3.40 -13.66 34.28
C LEU A 27 -3.28 -12.17 33.93
N GLN A 28 -3.06 -11.31 34.93
CA GLN A 28 -2.87 -9.87 34.72
C GLN A 28 -1.60 -9.58 33.89
N GLU A 29 -0.50 -10.30 34.15
CA GLU A 29 0.72 -10.17 33.36
C GLU A 29 0.51 -10.58 31.88
N LYS A 30 -0.22 -11.69 31.66
CA LYS A 30 -0.59 -12.14 30.31
C LYS A 30 -1.50 -11.15 29.60
N GLU A 31 -2.48 -10.57 30.31
CA GLU A 31 -3.37 -9.55 29.76
C GLU A 31 -2.58 -8.31 29.33
N GLN A 32 -1.64 -7.85 30.16
CA GLN A 32 -0.80 -6.70 29.84
C GLN A 32 0.08 -6.96 28.60
N THR A 33 0.65 -8.16 28.49
CA THR A 33 1.43 -8.57 27.31
C THR A 33 0.56 -8.58 26.05
N TRP A 34 -0.63 -9.17 26.13
CA TRP A 34 -1.58 -9.20 25.02
C TRP A 34 -2.00 -7.80 24.56
N LEU A 35 -2.22 -6.87 25.50
CA LEU A 35 -2.55 -5.48 25.17
C LEU A 35 -1.42 -4.77 24.40
N GLN A 36 -0.17 -5.03 24.76
CA GLN A 36 0.99 -4.50 24.05
C GLN A 36 1.10 -5.06 22.62
N GLU A 37 0.94 -6.37 22.46
CA GLU A 37 0.95 -7.02 21.14
C GLU A 37 -0.18 -6.49 20.25
N LYS A 38 -1.39 -6.37 20.81
CA LYS A 38 -2.55 -5.81 20.11
C LYS A 38 -2.29 -4.38 19.62
N ALA A 39 -1.66 -3.54 20.45
CA ALA A 39 -1.31 -2.18 20.07
C ALA A 39 -0.29 -2.15 18.92
N ALA A 40 0.76 -3.00 18.97
CA ALA A 40 1.76 -3.12 17.92
C ALA A 40 1.17 -3.61 16.58
N LEU A 41 0.29 -4.61 16.63
CA LEU A 41 -0.41 -5.12 15.45
C LEU A 41 -1.35 -4.06 14.85
N SER A 42 -2.06 -3.31 15.70
CA SER A 42 -2.96 -2.25 15.26
C SER A 42 -2.19 -1.11 14.59
N ALA A 43 -1.04 -0.70 15.14
CA ALA A 43 -0.15 0.28 14.50
C ALA A 43 0.35 -0.22 13.13
N SER A 44 0.75 -1.49 13.04
CA SER A 44 1.21 -2.10 11.78
C SER A 44 0.11 -2.13 10.71
N LEU A 45 -1.12 -2.44 11.09
CA LEU A 45 -2.27 -2.43 10.18
C LEU A 45 -2.55 -1.02 9.64
N ILE A 46 -2.49 0.01 10.50
CA ILE A 46 -2.67 1.40 10.09
C ILE A 46 -1.59 1.81 9.08
N THR A 47 -0.32 1.47 9.33
CA THR A 47 0.76 1.74 8.39
C THR A 47 0.53 1.05 7.05
N GLN A 48 0.10 -0.22 7.04
CA GLN A 48 -0.23 -0.92 5.79
C GLN A 48 -1.38 -0.25 5.04
N GLN A 49 -2.43 0.21 5.73
CA GLN A 49 -3.53 0.93 5.11
C GLN A 49 -3.06 2.26 4.49
N GLN A 50 -2.20 3.00 5.18
CA GLN A 50 -1.62 4.24 4.65
C GLN A 50 -0.80 3.97 3.39
N LEU A 51 0.09 2.98 3.41
CA LEU A 51 0.86 2.57 2.23
C LEU A 51 -0.06 2.17 1.09
N TRP A 52 -1.09 1.37 1.36
CA TRP A 52 -2.06 0.97 0.35
C TRP A 52 -2.76 2.17 -0.29
N GLN A 53 -3.19 3.16 0.48
CA GLN A 53 -3.80 4.38 -0.06
C GLN A 53 -2.82 5.18 -0.92
N THR A 54 -1.55 5.31 -0.47
CA THR A 54 -0.49 5.97 -1.24
C THR A 54 -0.22 5.27 -2.57
N PHE A 55 -0.13 3.93 -2.59
CA PHE A 55 0.17 3.20 -3.82
C PHE A 55 -1.06 2.97 -4.71
N SER A 56 -2.26 2.85 -4.15
CA SER A 56 -3.50 2.70 -4.92
C SER A 56 -3.83 3.97 -5.71
N THR A 57 -3.55 5.14 -5.16
CA THR A 57 -3.67 6.41 -5.89
C THR A 57 -2.63 6.56 -6.99
N VAL A 58 -1.43 6.01 -6.81
CA VAL A 58 -0.38 5.96 -7.85
C VAL A 58 -0.75 4.99 -8.98
N ASN A 59 -1.28 3.80 -8.65
CA ASN A 59 -1.64 2.78 -9.65
C ASN A 59 -2.97 3.04 -10.38
N ALA A 60 -3.90 3.79 -9.79
CA ALA A 60 -5.13 4.21 -10.48
C ALA A 60 -4.86 5.20 -11.64
N ILE A 61 -3.65 5.77 -11.71
CA ILE A 61 -3.24 6.68 -12.79
C ILE A 61 -2.60 5.91 -13.97
N SER A 62 -2.04 4.72 -13.75
CA SER A 62 -1.29 4.00 -14.77
C SER A 62 -2.11 2.89 -15.45
N THR A 63 -2.93 3.28 -16.43
CA THR A 63 -2.88 2.48 -17.66
C THR A 63 -1.48 2.76 -18.21
N PRO A 64 -0.58 1.78 -18.34
CA PRO A 64 0.74 2.04 -18.88
C PRO A 64 0.59 2.74 -20.23
N PRO A 65 1.36 3.82 -20.48
CA PRO A 65 1.32 4.48 -21.77
C PRO A 65 1.67 3.47 -22.85
N ARG A 66 1.00 3.57 -24.00
CA ARG A 66 1.20 2.67 -25.14
C ARG A 66 2.64 2.72 -25.65
N TYR A 67 3.27 3.89 -25.53
CA TYR A 67 4.67 4.11 -25.88
C TYR A 67 5.48 4.56 -24.66
N ALA A 68 6.63 3.94 -24.44
CA ALA A 68 7.57 4.29 -23.39
C ALA A 68 8.47 5.45 -23.81
N LYS A 69 9.06 6.14 -22.82
CA LYS A 69 10.08 7.17 -23.08
C LYS A 69 11.28 6.53 -23.78
N GLY A 70 11.73 7.12 -24.88
CA GLY A 70 12.85 6.65 -25.68
C GLY A 70 12.45 5.77 -26.87
N GLU A 71 11.17 5.40 -27.01
CA GLU A 71 10.70 4.65 -28.17
C GLU A 71 10.58 5.56 -29.40
N ASP A 72 10.93 4.99 -30.56
CA ASP A 72 10.78 5.63 -31.86
C ASP A 72 9.37 5.39 -32.38
N VAL A 73 8.69 6.48 -32.73
CA VAL A 73 7.32 6.48 -33.24
C VAL A 73 7.23 7.24 -34.55
N ILE A 74 6.34 6.78 -35.43
CA ILE A 74 6.03 7.40 -36.72
C ILE A 74 4.63 8.01 -36.70
N VAL A 75 4.48 9.17 -37.35
CA VAL A 75 3.17 9.83 -37.51
C VAL A 75 2.45 9.23 -38.73
N ILE A 76 1.29 8.63 -38.49
CA ILE A 76 0.51 7.89 -39.52
C ILE A 76 -0.64 8.69 -40.14
N ASP A 77 -0.89 9.91 -39.65
CA ASP A 77 -1.94 10.79 -40.17
C ASP A 77 -1.43 11.56 -41.39
N ALA A 78 -1.97 11.25 -42.57
CA ALA A 78 -1.55 11.79 -43.86
C ALA A 78 -1.79 13.30 -44.01
N GLU A 79 -2.70 13.87 -43.22
CA GLU A 79 -2.97 15.31 -43.23
C GLU A 79 -2.03 16.09 -42.29
N HIS A 80 -1.21 15.39 -41.49
CA HIS A 80 -0.32 16.01 -40.52
C HIS A 80 1.01 16.43 -41.13
N ALA A 81 1.53 17.60 -40.75
CA ALA A 81 2.80 18.14 -41.26
C ALA A 81 4.05 17.28 -40.96
N LEU A 82 3.91 16.30 -40.07
CA LEU A 82 4.98 15.37 -39.66
C LEU A 82 4.73 13.95 -40.17
N TYR A 83 3.79 13.75 -41.10
CA TYR A 83 3.47 12.45 -41.67
C TYR A 83 4.74 11.73 -42.17
N ASP A 84 4.82 10.43 -41.89
CA ASP A 84 5.93 9.54 -42.27
C ASP A 84 7.30 9.92 -41.66
N ARG A 85 7.32 10.82 -40.67
CA ARG A 85 8.54 11.14 -39.91
C ARG A 85 8.63 10.31 -38.65
N ILE A 86 9.84 9.86 -38.35
CA ILE A 86 10.19 9.16 -37.11
C ILE A 86 10.64 10.17 -36.07
N GLY A 87 10.12 10.07 -34.86
CA GLY A 87 10.53 10.87 -33.72
C GLY A 87 10.57 10.04 -32.44
N GLN A 88 11.30 10.51 -31.43
CA GLN A 88 11.49 9.78 -30.18
C GLN A 88 10.57 10.31 -29.08
N VAL A 89 9.91 9.41 -28.35
CA VAL A 89 9.03 9.78 -27.24
C VAL A 89 9.83 10.33 -26.06
N GLU A 90 9.59 11.58 -25.66
CA GLU A 90 10.23 12.20 -24.50
C GLU A 90 9.39 12.08 -23.22
N ARG A 91 8.06 12.17 -23.37
CA ARG A 91 7.11 12.17 -22.25
C ARG A 91 5.72 11.73 -22.71
N CYS A 92 4.97 11.09 -21.82
CA CYS A 92 3.54 10.85 -21.97
C CYS A 92 2.75 11.59 -20.88
N VAL A 93 1.61 12.19 -21.24
CA VAL A 93 0.68 12.84 -20.31
C VAL A 93 -0.72 12.28 -20.52
N LYS A 94 -1.28 11.64 -19.48
CA LYS A 94 -2.68 11.24 -19.41
C LYS A 94 -3.53 12.39 -18.86
N LYS A 95 -4.58 12.76 -19.58
CA LYS A 95 -5.52 13.82 -19.19
C LYS A 95 -6.66 13.24 -18.35
N ARG A 96 -7.37 14.11 -17.62
CA ARG A 96 -8.51 13.71 -16.75
C ARG A 96 -9.67 13.08 -17.52
N ASP A 97 -9.80 13.40 -18.81
CA ASP A 97 -10.79 12.83 -19.73
C ASP A 97 -10.41 11.43 -20.25
N GLY A 98 -9.27 10.88 -19.82
CA GLY A 98 -8.75 9.59 -20.27
C GLY A 98 -7.92 9.66 -21.55
N SER A 99 -7.85 10.82 -22.23
CA SER A 99 -7.01 10.99 -23.42
C SER A 99 -5.52 11.00 -23.08
N VAL A 100 -4.71 10.43 -23.98
CA VAL A 100 -3.25 10.35 -23.84
C VAL A 100 -2.57 11.19 -24.92
N LYS A 101 -1.66 12.06 -24.51
CA LYS A 101 -0.80 12.86 -25.41
C LYS A 101 0.67 12.54 -25.16
N TYR A 102 1.44 12.44 -26.21
CA TYR A 102 2.88 12.22 -26.19
C TYR A 102 3.61 13.48 -26.61
N SER A 103 4.67 13.82 -25.90
CA SER A 103 5.71 14.74 -26.36
C SER A 103 6.74 13.93 -27.12
N VAL A 104 6.86 14.17 -28.41
CA VAL A 104 7.74 13.45 -29.32
C VAL A 104 8.72 14.44 -29.93
N SER A 105 10.02 14.13 -29.86
CA SER A 105 11.09 14.92 -30.44
C SER A 105 11.33 14.50 -31.88
N PHE A 106 11.25 15.45 -32.79
CA PHE A 106 11.60 15.29 -34.19
C PHE A 106 12.73 16.27 -34.49
N ASP A 107 13.92 15.76 -34.81
CA ASP A 107 15.10 16.56 -35.16
C ASP A 107 15.43 17.68 -34.14
N GLY A 108 15.18 17.43 -32.86
CA GLY A 108 15.45 18.38 -31.76
C GLY A 108 14.28 19.32 -31.41
N GLU A 109 13.19 19.28 -32.16
CA GLU A 109 11.96 20.01 -31.84
C GLU A 109 10.90 19.08 -31.22
N THR A 110 10.34 19.48 -30.08
CA THR A 110 9.34 18.69 -29.35
C THR A 110 7.92 19.06 -29.77
N TYR A 111 7.16 18.07 -30.25
CA TYR A 111 5.76 18.21 -30.65
C TYR A 111 4.84 17.43 -29.70
N THR A 112 3.66 17.97 -29.41
CA THR A 112 2.65 17.28 -28.59
C THR A 112 1.59 16.62 -29.49
N LEU A 113 1.63 15.29 -29.59
CA LEU A 113 0.81 14.50 -30.50
C LEU A 113 -0.13 13.54 -29.74
N PRO A 114 -1.38 13.35 -30.19
CA PRO A 114 -2.29 12.36 -29.59
C PRO A 114 -1.91 10.92 -29.94
N ASP A 115 -2.22 9.94 -29.07
CA ASP A 115 -1.93 8.51 -29.31
C ASP A 115 -2.40 7.99 -30.67
N ARG A 116 -3.58 8.46 -31.11
CA ARG A 116 -4.27 7.96 -32.31
C ARG A 116 -3.54 8.18 -33.63
N ILE A 117 -2.59 9.14 -33.69
CA ILE A 117 -1.84 9.46 -34.91
C ILE A 117 -0.41 8.90 -34.88
N LEU A 118 -0.07 8.11 -33.86
CA LEU A 118 1.26 7.55 -33.66
C LEU A 118 1.23 6.04 -33.79
N ARG A 119 2.31 5.48 -34.32
CA ARG A 119 2.61 4.04 -34.35
C ARG A 119 4.08 3.83 -34.02
N LEU A 120 4.47 2.67 -33.48
CA LEU A 120 5.89 2.29 -33.42
C LEU A 120 6.48 2.27 -34.83
N ALA A 121 7.66 2.87 -34.98
CA ALA A 121 8.42 2.91 -36.23
C ALA A 121 8.99 1.53 -36.60
#